data_AF-A0A529L7D7-F1
#
_entry.id   AF-A0A529L7D7-F1
#
_cell.length_a   1.000
_cell.length_b   1.000
_cell.length_c   1.000
_cell.angle_alpha   90.00
_cell.angle_beta   90.00
_cell.angle_gamma   90.00
#
_symmetry.space_group_name_H-M   'P 1'
#
loop_
_entity.id
_entity.type
_entity.pdbx_description
1 polymer ?
#
loop_
_entity_poly.entity_id
_entity_poly.type
_entity_poly.pdbx_seq_one_letter_code
_entity_poly.pdbx_strand_id
1 'polypeptide(L)'
;LIDNAKALVEHHDAVTREVRFNTRLHAFARYWGFTPRACAPYRARTKGKDERGVGYVKKNAIAGRRFENWAAFEAHLDRWTREVADQREHGTTGVAPAERFAEEAKALRPLADRAPFGQLRDLVRKVQADCAIDLDTNSYSVPWRLIGESVQVVVLAGRVIIRHAGQVVADHAFCRGRRQRIVDRAHFVGVAGFEGPVRATPIDVAPAALLRPLAEYEAVVGGAW
;
A
#
# COMPACT_ATOMS: atom_id res chain seq x y z
N LEU A 1 18.00 6.65 -14.10
CA LEU A 1 17.47 6.48 -15.48
C LEU A 1 16.42 5.39 -15.40
N ILE A 2 15.23 5.61 -15.94
CA ILE A 2 14.04 4.78 -15.67
C ILE A 2 13.53 4.20 -16.99
N ASP A 3 13.11 2.94 -16.94
CA ASP A 3 12.47 2.29 -18.08
C ASP A 3 11.10 2.92 -18.37
N ASN A 4 10.61 2.81 -19.61
CA ASN A 4 9.31 3.36 -20.03
C ASN A 4 8.13 2.51 -19.54
N ALA A 5 8.18 2.05 -18.28
CA ALA A 5 7.08 1.33 -17.68
C ALA A 5 5.88 2.26 -17.55
N LYS A 6 4.70 1.80 -18.02
CA LYS A 6 3.45 2.58 -18.03
C LYS A 6 3.04 3.11 -16.65
N ALA A 7 3.49 2.47 -15.58
CA ALA A 7 3.27 2.93 -14.20
C ALA A 7 4.09 4.17 -13.81
N LEU A 8 5.17 4.45 -14.54
CA LEU A 8 6.16 5.50 -14.24
C LEU A 8 6.13 6.62 -15.29
N VAL A 9 5.86 6.27 -16.55
CA VAL A 9 5.80 7.18 -17.69
C VAL A 9 4.39 7.14 -18.30
N GLU A 10 3.69 8.26 -18.26
CA GLU A 10 2.34 8.41 -18.82
C GLU A 10 2.38 8.60 -20.33
N HIS A 11 3.35 9.39 -20.81
CA HIS A 11 3.55 9.63 -22.24
C HIS A 11 5.03 9.78 -22.55
N HIS A 12 5.45 9.21 -23.67
CA HIS A 12 6.78 9.39 -24.20
C HIS A 12 6.67 9.51 -25.71
N ASP A 13 6.85 10.73 -26.21
CA ASP A 13 6.92 10.99 -27.64
C ASP A 13 8.36 10.75 -28.13
N ALA A 14 8.52 9.81 -29.05
CA ALA A 14 9.81 9.42 -29.59
C ALA A 14 10.42 10.48 -30.54
N VAL A 15 9.59 11.33 -31.13
CA VAL A 15 9.97 12.33 -32.13
C VAL A 15 10.30 13.66 -31.46
N THR A 16 9.43 14.14 -30.57
CA THR A 16 9.64 15.40 -29.84
C THR A 16 10.53 15.23 -28.60
N ARG A 17 10.79 13.98 -28.18
CA ARG A 17 11.47 13.60 -26.93
C ARG A 17 10.78 14.12 -25.67
N GLU A 18 9.50 14.49 -25.78
CA GLU A 18 8.71 14.90 -24.63
C GLU A 18 8.37 13.68 -23.77
N VAL A 19 8.67 13.77 -22.48
CA VAL A 19 8.37 12.72 -21.51
C VAL A 19 7.46 13.30 -20.44
N ARG A 20 6.26 12.74 -20.34
CA ARG A 20 5.35 12.99 -19.23
C ARG A 20 5.46 11.85 -18.24
N PHE A 21 6.06 12.13 -17.09
CA PHE A 21 6.10 11.15 -16.00
C PHE A 21 4.81 11.17 -15.21
N ASN A 22 4.52 10.05 -14.55
CA ASN A 22 3.40 9.95 -13.64
C ASN A 22 3.51 11.00 -12.52
N THR A 23 2.38 11.62 -12.17
CA THR A 23 2.32 12.67 -11.13
C THR A 23 2.92 12.20 -9.79
N ARG A 24 2.69 10.93 -9.39
CA ARG A 24 3.29 10.37 -8.17
C ARG A 24 4.79 10.21 -8.27
N LEU A 25 5.32 9.83 -9.43
CA LEU A 25 6.77 9.76 -9.65
C LEU A 25 7.41 11.14 -9.60
N HIS A 26 6.74 12.16 -10.16
CA HIS A 26 7.19 13.55 -10.02
C HIS A 26 7.20 14.02 -8.57
N ALA A 27 6.17 13.71 -7.79
CA ALA A 27 6.14 13.99 -6.36
C ALA A 27 7.25 13.24 -5.60
N PHE A 28 7.51 11.97 -5.95
CA PHE A 28 8.58 11.14 -5.37
C PHE A 28 9.95 11.76 -5.62
N ALA A 29 10.20 12.12 -6.87
CA ALA A 29 11.41 12.78 -7.33
C ALA A 29 11.67 14.10 -6.61
N ARG A 30 10.62 14.95 -6.47
CA ARG A 30 10.72 16.21 -5.73
C ARG A 30 11.00 15.99 -4.24
N TYR A 31 10.32 15.03 -3.63
CA TYR A 31 10.48 14.71 -2.21
C TYR A 31 11.92 14.26 -1.87
N TRP A 32 12.49 13.40 -2.72
CA TRP A 32 13.85 12.87 -2.53
C TRP A 32 14.94 13.71 -3.22
N GLY A 33 14.57 14.75 -3.96
CA GLY A 33 15.51 15.70 -4.57
C GLY A 33 16.33 15.11 -5.71
N PHE A 34 15.75 14.23 -6.54
CA PHE A 34 16.38 13.71 -7.76
C PHE A 34 15.51 13.97 -8.99
N THR A 35 16.11 13.94 -10.18
CA THR A 35 15.40 14.17 -11.45
C THR A 35 15.23 12.85 -12.21
N PRO A 36 14.00 12.38 -12.46
CA PRO A 36 13.78 11.19 -13.27
C PRO A 36 14.16 11.49 -14.72
N ARG A 37 14.80 10.53 -15.37
CA ARG A 37 15.14 10.58 -16.80
C ARG A 37 14.71 9.27 -17.43
N ALA A 38 13.86 9.33 -18.45
CA ALA A 38 13.37 8.16 -19.16
C ALA A 38 14.39 7.70 -20.21
N CYS A 39 14.47 6.38 -20.42
CA CYS A 39 15.17 5.82 -21.57
C CYS A 39 14.51 6.29 -22.87
N ALA A 40 15.28 6.83 -23.81
CA ALA A 40 14.77 7.11 -25.16
C ALA A 40 14.19 5.82 -25.79
N PRO A 41 13.04 5.88 -26.49
CA PRO A 41 12.43 4.71 -27.09
C PRO A 41 13.38 4.13 -28.14
N TYR A 42 13.41 2.80 -28.27
CA TYR A 42 14.24 2.07 -29.24
C TYR A 42 15.77 2.23 -29.10
N ARG A 43 16.27 2.80 -27.98
CA ARG A 43 17.72 2.92 -27.71
C ARG A 43 18.20 1.87 -26.70
N ALA A 44 18.17 0.59 -27.09
CA ALA A 44 18.61 -0.54 -26.25
C ALA A 44 20.06 -0.40 -25.73
N ARG A 45 20.93 0.33 -26.44
CA ARG A 45 22.35 0.50 -26.13
C ARG A 45 22.64 1.27 -24.82
N THR A 46 21.66 1.99 -24.26
CA THR A 46 21.87 2.75 -23.02
C THR A 46 21.87 1.87 -21.76
N LYS A 47 21.36 0.62 -21.85
CA LYS A 47 21.21 -0.31 -20.71
C LYS A 47 22.31 -1.39 -20.62
N GLY A 48 23.23 -1.45 -21.59
CA GLY A 48 24.23 -2.53 -21.67
C GLY A 48 25.22 -2.59 -20.49
N LYS A 49 25.38 -1.51 -19.72
CA LYS A 49 26.20 -1.52 -18.49
C LYS A 49 25.52 -2.30 -17.37
N ASP A 50 24.22 -2.13 -17.21
CA ASP A 50 23.42 -2.78 -16.16
C ASP A 50 23.26 -4.28 -16.45
N GLU A 51 23.11 -4.66 -17.72
CA GLU A 51 22.98 -6.06 -18.16
C GLU A 51 24.25 -6.88 -17.90
N ARG A 52 25.44 -6.28 -18.06
CA ARG A 52 26.72 -6.94 -17.73
C ARG A 52 26.84 -7.23 -16.24
N GLY A 53 26.34 -6.34 -15.38
CA GLY A 53 26.30 -6.55 -13.93
C GLY A 53 25.39 -7.73 -13.54
N VAL A 54 24.19 -7.79 -14.12
CA VAL A 54 23.26 -8.92 -13.90
C VAL A 54 23.87 -10.24 -14.40
N GLY A 55 24.52 -10.23 -15.56
CA GLY A 55 25.23 -11.39 -16.09
C GLY A 55 26.35 -11.87 -15.17
N TYR A 56 27.10 -10.95 -14.55
CA TYR A 56 28.14 -11.27 -13.58
C TYR A 56 27.57 -11.98 -12.35
N VAL A 57 26.51 -11.45 -11.73
CA VAL A 57 25.87 -12.07 -10.55
C VAL A 57 25.34 -13.46 -10.89
N LYS A 58 24.62 -13.60 -12.01
CA LYS A 58 24.07 -14.90 -12.43
C LYS A 58 25.17 -15.96 -12.63
N LYS A 59 26.27 -15.59 -13.27
CA LYS A 59 27.37 -16.52 -13.59
C LYS A 59 28.29 -16.83 -12.42
N ASN A 60 28.47 -15.90 -11.47
CA ASN A 60 29.49 -16.04 -10.41
C ASN A 60 28.89 -16.30 -9.03
N ALA A 61 27.74 -15.70 -8.72
CA ALA A 61 27.07 -15.92 -7.44
C ALA A 61 26.14 -17.14 -7.50
N ILE A 62 25.34 -17.26 -8.57
CA ILE A 62 24.19 -18.17 -8.60
C ILE A 62 24.49 -19.49 -9.34
N ALA A 63 25.19 -19.43 -10.47
CA ALA A 63 25.39 -20.59 -11.34
C ALA A 63 26.00 -21.79 -10.61
N GLY A 64 25.41 -22.97 -10.83
CA GLY A 64 25.87 -24.23 -10.24
C GLY A 64 25.51 -24.44 -8.77
N ARG A 65 24.79 -23.50 -8.12
CA ARG A 65 24.38 -23.63 -6.72
C ARG A 65 22.91 -24.02 -6.60
N ARG A 66 22.61 -24.78 -5.56
CA ARG A 66 21.24 -25.08 -5.12
C ARG A 66 21.09 -24.59 -3.68
N PHE A 67 19.92 -24.05 -3.38
CA PHE A 67 19.59 -23.53 -2.05
C PHE A 67 18.37 -24.26 -1.53
N GLU A 68 18.35 -24.52 -0.23
CA GLU A 68 17.28 -25.26 0.42
C GLU A 68 15.99 -24.44 0.51
N ASN A 69 16.11 -23.13 0.69
CA ASN A 69 15.01 -22.20 0.79
C ASN A 69 15.41 -20.79 0.33
N TRP A 70 14.42 -19.89 0.27
CA TRP A 70 14.62 -18.51 -0.18
C TRP A 70 15.53 -17.70 0.75
N ALA A 71 15.39 -17.87 2.07
CA ALA A 71 16.22 -17.15 3.05
C ALA A 71 17.70 -17.53 2.94
N ALA A 72 18.01 -18.80 2.68
CA ALA A 72 19.37 -19.27 2.43
C ALA A 72 19.97 -18.67 1.15
N PHE A 73 19.14 -18.47 0.12
CA PHE A 73 19.55 -17.80 -1.11
C PHE A 73 19.85 -16.31 -0.88
N GLU A 74 18.96 -15.59 -0.18
CA GLU A 74 19.16 -14.17 0.17
C GLU A 74 20.42 -14.00 1.02
N ALA A 75 20.58 -14.79 2.07
CA ALA A 75 21.77 -14.76 2.93
C ALA A 75 23.06 -15.07 2.16
N HIS A 76 23.01 -15.98 1.19
CA HIS A 76 24.15 -16.26 0.32
C HIS A 76 24.51 -15.07 -0.57
N LEU A 77 23.54 -14.43 -1.22
CA LEU A 77 23.78 -13.25 -2.05
C LEU A 77 24.34 -12.09 -1.25
N ASP A 78 23.80 -11.88 -0.06
CA ASP A 78 24.26 -10.86 0.90
C ASP A 78 25.72 -11.06 1.27
N ARG A 79 26.09 -12.30 1.63
CA ARG A 79 27.46 -12.67 1.96
C ARG A 79 28.38 -12.50 0.74
N TRP A 80 27.98 -13.05 -0.41
CA TRP A 80 28.77 -12.97 -1.63
C TRP A 80 29.00 -11.53 -2.09
N THR A 81 28.02 -10.65 -1.90
CA THR A 81 28.16 -9.23 -2.21
C THR A 81 29.26 -8.60 -1.36
N ARG A 82 29.19 -8.79 -0.03
CA ARG A 82 30.15 -8.22 0.93
C ARG A 82 31.57 -8.78 0.79
N GLU A 83 31.70 -10.08 0.54
CA GLU A 83 32.99 -10.78 0.56
C GLU A 83 33.67 -10.86 -0.82
N VAL A 84 32.89 -10.86 -1.90
CA VAL A 84 33.41 -11.08 -3.26
C VAL A 84 33.15 -9.89 -4.17
N ALA A 85 31.89 -9.49 -4.31
CA ALA A 85 31.54 -8.46 -5.29
C ALA A 85 32.11 -7.08 -4.94
N ASP A 86 32.12 -6.74 -3.65
CA ASP A 86 32.56 -5.45 -3.13
C ASP A 86 34.08 -5.37 -2.92
N GLN A 87 34.75 -6.52 -2.72
CA GLN A 87 36.20 -6.61 -2.48
C GLN A 87 37.02 -6.79 -3.77
N ARG A 88 36.39 -7.20 -4.87
CA ARG A 88 37.11 -7.43 -6.13
C ARG A 88 37.70 -6.13 -6.68
N GLU A 89 38.91 -6.20 -7.22
CA GLU A 89 39.43 -5.10 -8.03
C GLU A 89 38.61 -4.97 -9.31
N HIS A 90 37.97 -3.80 -9.48
CA HIS A 90 37.08 -3.60 -10.62
C HIS A 90 37.89 -3.19 -11.85
N GLY A 91 37.85 -4.01 -12.92
CA GLY A 91 38.75 -3.85 -14.08
C GLY A 91 38.67 -2.53 -14.87
N THR A 92 37.65 -1.69 -14.65
CA THR A 92 37.60 -0.32 -15.22
C THR A 92 38.21 0.74 -14.31
N THR A 93 38.16 0.53 -12.99
CA THR A 93 38.51 1.55 -12.01
C THR A 93 39.78 1.22 -11.24
N GLY A 94 40.25 -0.03 -11.29
CA GLY A 94 41.46 -0.50 -10.62
C GLY A 94 41.39 -0.54 -9.10
N VAL A 95 40.21 -0.31 -8.54
CA VAL A 95 39.97 -0.19 -7.09
C VAL A 95 38.75 -1.03 -6.72
N ALA A 96 38.73 -1.54 -5.49
CA ALA A 96 37.60 -2.27 -4.95
C ALA A 96 36.35 -1.37 -4.85
N PRO A 97 35.15 -1.84 -5.27
CA PRO A 97 33.91 -1.09 -5.13
C PRO A 97 33.64 -0.62 -3.69
N ALA A 98 33.96 -1.43 -2.68
CA ALA A 98 33.79 -1.07 -1.26
C ALA A 98 34.56 0.20 -0.89
N GLU A 99 35.83 0.27 -1.26
CA GLU A 99 36.71 1.40 -0.95
C GLU A 99 36.22 2.66 -1.62
N ARG A 100 35.89 2.56 -2.91
CA ARG A 100 35.34 3.68 -3.69
C ARG A 100 34.01 4.19 -3.11
N PHE A 101 33.13 3.27 -2.71
CA PHE A 101 31.85 3.63 -2.11
C PHE A 101 32.05 4.31 -0.75
N ALA A 102 33.00 3.85 0.07
CA ALA A 102 33.31 4.48 1.35
C ALA A 102 33.83 5.93 1.20
N GLU A 103 34.56 6.21 0.12
CA GLU A 103 34.95 7.58 -0.24
C GLU A 103 33.75 8.41 -0.71
N GLU A 104 32.94 7.89 -1.63
CA GLU A 104 31.76 8.57 -2.18
C GLU A 104 30.70 8.84 -1.10
N ALA A 105 30.50 7.89 -0.17
CA ALA A 105 29.50 7.97 0.89
C ALA A 105 29.67 9.22 1.77
N LYS A 106 30.90 9.71 1.94
CA LYS A 106 31.19 10.95 2.69
C LYS A 106 30.67 12.20 2.00
N ALA A 107 30.50 12.17 0.67
CA ALA A 107 29.96 13.25 -0.14
C ALA A 107 28.44 13.12 -0.37
N LEU A 108 27.84 11.98 -0.01
CA LEU A 108 26.40 11.78 -0.16
C LEU A 108 25.62 12.57 0.89
N ARG A 109 24.45 13.08 0.48
CA ARG A 109 23.52 13.71 1.43
C ARG A 109 22.89 12.63 2.30
N PRO A 110 22.88 12.79 3.63
CA PRO A 110 22.14 11.89 4.50
C PRO A 110 20.66 11.95 4.12
N LEU A 111 19.93 10.84 4.29
CA LEU A 111 18.50 10.81 3.99
C LEU A 111 17.70 11.81 4.86
N ALA A 112 18.32 12.32 5.94
CA ALA A 112 17.69 13.01 7.06
C ALA A 112 16.53 12.16 7.63
N ASP A 113 15.92 12.53 8.75
CA ASP A 113 14.75 11.82 9.28
C ASP A 113 13.48 12.03 8.43
N ARG A 114 13.64 12.17 7.10
CA ARG A 114 12.56 12.28 6.13
C ARG A 114 11.74 11.01 6.17
N ALA A 115 10.45 11.18 6.48
CA ALA A 115 9.49 10.09 6.47
C ALA A 115 9.49 9.37 5.11
N PRO A 116 9.31 8.03 5.08
CA PRO A 116 9.22 7.30 3.82
C PRO A 116 8.12 7.87 2.92
N PHE A 117 8.43 8.14 1.65
CA PHE A 117 7.46 8.62 0.64
C PHE A 117 6.30 7.62 0.39
N GLY A 118 6.45 6.37 0.83
CA GLY A 118 5.61 5.23 0.48
C GLY A 118 4.18 5.20 1.04
N GLN A 119 3.76 6.19 1.84
CA GLN A 119 2.37 6.29 2.25
C GLN A 119 1.89 7.69 1.92
N LEU A 120 1.54 7.95 0.68
CA LEU A 120 0.54 8.99 0.41
C LEU A 120 -0.47 8.34 -0.52
N ARG A 121 -1.43 7.64 0.09
CA ARG A 121 -2.61 7.18 -0.63
C ARG A 121 -3.69 8.22 -0.45
N ASP A 122 -3.94 8.99 -1.50
CA ASP A 122 -5.10 9.86 -1.58
C ASP A 122 -6.23 9.09 -2.24
N LEU A 123 -7.30 8.90 -1.47
CA LEU A 123 -8.48 8.12 -1.86
C LEU A 123 -9.72 8.96 -1.55
N VAL A 124 -10.79 8.73 -2.30
CA VAL A 124 -12.12 9.25 -1.93
C VAL A 124 -12.95 8.06 -1.47
N ARG A 125 -13.61 8.20 -0.31
CA ARG A 125 -14.48 7.18 0.27
C ARG A 125 -15.79 7.81 0.69
N LYS A 126 -16.89 7.09 0.44
CA LYS A 126 -18.21 7.48 0.93
C LYS A 126 -18.37 6.98 2.36
N VAL A 127 -18.88 7.84 3.24
CA VAL A 127 -19.19 7.46 4.62
C VAL A 127 -20.45 6.59 4.63
N GLN A 128 -20.34 5.42 5.25
CA GLN A 128 -21.45 4.48 5.39
C GLN A 128 -22.40 4.89 6.53
N ALA A 129 -23.57 4.25 6.56
CA ALA A 129 -24.62 4.52 7.56
C ALA A 129 -24.16 4.23 9.01
N ASP A 130 -23.11 3.42 9.18
CA ASP A 130 -22.53 3.09 10.48
C ASP A 130 -21.43 4.07 10.93
N CYS A 131 -21.39 5.26 10.33
CA CYS A 131 -20.42 6.33 10.59
C CYS A 131 -18.97 5.90 10.36
N ALA A 132 -18.71 5.08 9.33
CA ALA A 132 -17.37 4.62 9.02
C ALA A 132 -17.05 4.63 7.52
N ILE A 133 -15.76 4.55 7.22
CA ILE A 133 -15.22 4.33 5.87
C ILE A 133 -14.45 3.02 5.80
N ASP A 134 -14.51 2.35 4.66
CA ASP A 134 -13.73 1.13 4.42
C ASP A 134 -12.43 1.43 3.65
N LEU A 135 -11.32 1.02 4.24
CA LEU A 135 -9.97 1.15 3.71
C LEU A 135 -9.18 -0.15 3.95
N ASP A 136 -8.73 -0.78 2.86
CA ASP A 136 -7.93 -2.01 2.89
C ASP A 136 -8.55 -3.13 3.77
N THR A 137 -9.86 -3.33 3.66
CA THR A 137 -10.64 -4.33 4.44
C THR A 137 -10.79 -3.98 5.94
N ASN A 138 -10.38 -2.79 6.36
CA ASN A 138 -10.62 -2.27 7.71
C ASN A 138 -11.60 -1.10 7.66
N SER A 139 -12.35 -0.91 8.75
CA SER A 139 -13.36 0.13 8.89
C SER A 139 -12.87 1.19 9.88
N TYR A 140 -12.90 2.46 9.49
CA TYR A 140 -12.45 3.59 10.32
C TYR A 140 -13.62 4.54 10.55
N SER A 141 -13.90 4.82 11.83
CA SER A 141 -14.99 5.74 12.21
C SER A 141 -14.73 7.18 11.74
N VAL A 142 -15.81 7.89 11.45
CA VAL A 142 -15.83 9.32 11.12
C VAL A 142 -17.01 9.98 11.83
N PRO A 143 -16.99 11.31 12.04
CA PRO A 143 -18.09 12.01 12.67
C PRO A 143 -19.45 11.71 12.02
N TRP A 144 -20.46 11.40 12.84
CA TRP A 144 -21.81 11.00 12.38
C TRP A 144 -22.47 12.01 11.43
N ARG A 145 -22.09 13.28 11.51
CA ARG A 145 -22.61 14.36 10.66
C ARG A 145 -22.26 14.20 9.18
N LEU A 146 -21.29 13.33 8.87
CA LEU A 146 -20.79 13.09 7.52
C LEU A 146 -21.38 11.84 6.87
N ILE A 147 -22.38 11.18 7.47
CA ILE A 147 -23.02 10.00 6.86
C ILE A 147 -23.53 10.34 5.46
N GLY A 148 -23.16 9.52 4.47
CA GLY A 148 -23.54 9.70 3.08
C GLY A 148 -22.64 10.65 2.28
N GLU A 149 -21.79 11.44 2.93
CA GLU A 149 -20.86 12.35 2.28
C GLU A 149 -19.63 11.62 1.73
N SER A 150 -18.94 12.27 0.78
CA SER A 150 -17.65 11.80 0.26
C SER A 150 -16.50 12.51 0.96
N VAL A 151 -15.60 11.74 1.57
CA VAL A 151 -14.42 12.24 2.28
C VAL A 151 -13.14 11.86 1.55
N GLN A 152 -12.13 12.74 1.65
CA GLN A 152 -10.78 12.46 1.20
C GLN A 152 -10.03 11.72 2.31
N VAL A 153 -9.37 10.63 1.96
CA VAL A 153 -8.60 9.78 2.88
C VAL A 153 -7.16 9.80 2.43
N VAL A 154 -6.29 10.23 3.33
CA VAL A 154 -4.85 10.35 3.13
C VAL A 154 -4.16 9.38 4.06
N VAL A 155 -3.58 8.31 3.51
CA VAL A 155 -2.78 7.36 4.31
C VAL A 155 -1.33 7.80 4.26
N LEU A 156 -0.76 8.23 5.39
CA LEU A 156 0.60 8.74 5.52
C LEU A 156 1.28 8.35 6.83
N ALA A 157 2.53 7.91 6.74
CA ALA A 157 3.42 7.62 7.88
C ALA A 157 2.75 6.76 8.98
N GLY A 158 2.03 5.71 8.58
CA GLY A 158 1.31 4.82 9.50
C GLY A 158 0.04 5.43 10.09
N ARG A 159 -0.50 6.49 9.50
CA ARG A 159 -1.78 7.12 9.86
C ARG A 159 -2.75 7.15 8.69
N VAL A 160 -4.04 7.26 9.02
CA VAL A 160 -5.17 7.43 8.11
C VAL A 160 -5.85 8.74 8.49
N ILE A 161 -5.57 9.79 7.72
CA ILE A 161 -6.12 11.13 7.92
C ILE A 161 -7.32 11.28 7.01
N ILE A 162 -8.48 11.56 7.58
CA ILE A 162 -9.74 11.74 6.85
C ILE A 162 -10.06 13.23 6.83
N ARG A 163 -10.36 13.75 5.64
CA ARG A 163 -10.65 15.17 5.39
C ARG A 163 -12.00 15.34 4.69
N HIS A 164 -12.72 16.37 5.10
CA HIS A 164 -13.96 16.81 4.45
C HIS A 164 -13.87 18.32 4.22
N ALA A 165 -14.18 18.79 3.00
CA ALA A 165 -14.07 20.20 2.61
C ALA A 165 -12.73 20.87 2.99
N GLY A 166 -11.62 20.12 2.90
CA GLY A 166 -10.26 20.62 3.23
C GLY A 166 -9.89 20.60 4.72
N GLN A 167 -10.82 20.27 5.62
CA GLN A 167 -10.57 20.16 7.07
C GLN A 167 -10.37 18.71 7.49
N VAL A 168 -9.47 18.48 8.46
CA VAL A 168 -9.28 17.14 9.05
C VAL A 168 -10.44 16.85 9.98
N VAL A 169 -11.16 15.75 9.71
CA VAL A 169 -12.33 15.32 10.47
C VAL A 169 -12.08 14.06 11.30
N ALA A 170 -11.04 13.29 10.97
CA ALA A 170 -10.57 12.17 11.78
C ALA A 170 -9.08 11.88 11.50
N ASP A 171 -8.35 11.42 12.52
CA ASP A 171 -6.97 10.93 12.41
C ASP A 171 -6.86 9.59 13.16
N HIS A 172 -6.58 8.51 12.42
CA HIS A 172 -6.47 7.16 12.96
C HIS A 172 -5.08 6.57 12.72
N ALA A 173 -4.65 5.67 13.60
CA ALA A 173 -3.49 4.82 13.31
C ALA A 173 -3.83 3.81 12.19
N PHE A 174 -2.92 3.62 11.24
CA PHE A 174 -3.07 2.65 10.16
C PHE A 174 -3.01 1.23 10.71
N CYS A 175 -4.09 0.47 10.51
CA CYS A 175 -4.17 -0.92 10.93
C CYS A 175 -3.63 -1.86 9.83
N ARG A 176 -2.63 -2.69 10.16
CA ARG A 176 -2.07 -3.72 9.26
C ARG A 176 -2.91 -5.01 9.20
N GLY A 177 -3.86 -5.18 10.12
CA GLY A 177 -4.76 -6.33 10.17
C GLY A 177 -5.81 -6.30 9.05
N ARG A 178 -6.74 -7.26 9.08
CA ARG A 178 -7.90 -7.31 8.18
C ARG A 178 -9.18 -7.37 9.01
N ARG A 179 -10.27 -6.79 8.49
CA ARG A 179 -11.61 -6.78 9.11
C ARG A 179 -11.62 -6.17 10.52
N GLN A 180 -10.72 -5.23 10.78
CA GLN A 180 -10.67 -4.50 12.04
C GLN A 180 -11.57 -3.26 11.96
N ARG A 181 -12.22 -2.92 13.08
CA ARG A 181 -13.03 -1.70 13.21
C ARG A 181 -12.34 -0.75 14.20
N ILE A 182 -11.85 0.38 13.69
CA ILE A 182 -11.14 1.41 14.45
C ILE A 182 -12.12 2.53 14.75
N VAL A 183 -12.43 2.70 16.03
CA VAL A 183 -13.50 3.59 16.50
C VAL A 183 -12.92 4.65 17.42
N ASP A 184 -13.15 5.92 17.08
CA ASP A 184 -13.00 7.04 18.01
C ASP A 184 -14.40 7.39 18.56
N ARG A 185 -14.53 7.38 19.89
CA ARG A 185 -15.80 7.66 20.57
C ARG A 185 -16.25 9.11 20.37
N ALA A 186 -15.33 10.05 20.16
CA ALA A 186 -15.66 11.45 19.92
C ALA A 186 -16.54 11.63 18.67
N HIS A 187 -16.44 10.73 17.69
CA HIS A 187 -17.21 10.79 16.45
C HIS A 187 -18.71 10.55 16.63
N PHE A 188 -19.15 10.05 17.79
CA PHE A 188 -20.55 9.69 18.07
C PHE A 188 -21.19 10.61 19.13
N VAL A 189 -20.47 11.63 19.61
CA VAL A 189 -21.01 12.60 20.58
C VAL A 189 -22.20 13.36 19.94
N GLY A 190 -23.35 13.31 20.61
CA GLY A 190 -24.61 13.90 20.14
C GLY A 190 -25.52 12.94 19.34
N VAL A 191 -25.11 11.69 19.13
CA VAL A 191 -26.00 10.63 18.62
C VAL A 191 -26.81 10.06 19.78
N ALA A 192 -28.14 10.08 19.66
CA ALA A 192 -29.03 9.51 20.68
C ALA A 192 -28.73 8.01 20.89
N GLY A 193 -28.55 7.61 22.15
CA GLY A 193 -28.27 6.21 22.52
C GLY A 193 -26.80 5.79 22.61
N PHE A 194 -25.84 6.69 22.35
CA PHE A 194 -24.40 6.37 22.47
C PHE A 194 -23.90 6.34 23.93
N GLU A 195 -24.47 7.16 24.82
CA GLU A 195 -24.13 7.20 26.25
C GLU A 195 -25.01 6.31 27.14
N GLY A 196 -26.04 5.67 26.59
CA GLY A 196 -26.99 4.87 27.35
C GLY A 196 -26.89 3.38 27.03
N PRO A 197 -27.12 2.47 28.00
CA PRO A 197 -27.40 1.07 27.65
C PRO A 197 -28.59 1.07 26.68
N VAL A 198 -28.49 0.27 25.61
CA VAL A 198 -29.62 0.02 24.70
C VAL A 198 -30.76 -0.52 25.55
N ARG A 199 -31.72 0.35 25.90
CA ARG A 199 -32.99 -0.10 26.46
C ARG A 199 -33.79 -0.66 25.30
N ALA A 200 -33.50 -1.91 24.96
CA ALA A 200 -34.44 -2.71 24.19
C ALA A 200 -35.66 -2.87 25.07
N THR A 201 -36.74 -2.15 24.77
CA THR A 201 -38.05 -2.49 25.32
C THR A 201 -38.31 -3.93 24.89
N PRO A 202 -38.54 -4.87 25.82
CA PRO A 202 -38.90 -6.23 25.44
C PRO A 202 -40.09 -6.15 24.50
N ILE A 203 -39.92 -6.64 23.27
CA ILE A 203 -41.06 -6.81 22.38
C ILE A 203 -41.84 -7.97 22.98
N ASP A 204 -43.01 -7.68 23.54
CA ASP A 204 -43.91 -8.71 24.03
C ASP A 204 -44.46 -9.45 22.81
N VAL A 205 -43.82 -10.56 22.47
CA VAL A 205 -44.23 -11.39 21.34
C VAL A 205 -45.51 -12.10 21.75
N ALA A 206 -46.66 -11.54 21.36
CA ALA A 206 -47.93 -12.22 21.55
C ALA A 206 -47.84 -13.64 20.95
N PRO A 207 -48.28 -14.68 21.68
CA PRO A 207 -48.22 -16.04 21.15
C PRO A 207 -48.99 -16.10 19.84
N ALA A 208 -48.36 -16.68 18.81
CA ALA A 208 -48.90 -16.72 17.46
C ALA A 208 -50.31 -17.32 17.46
N ALA A 209 -51.32 -16.51 17.13
CA ALA A 209 -52.74 -16.90 17.13
C ALA A 209 -53.11 -17.98 16.08
N LEU A 210 -52.13 -18.45 15.29
CA LEU A 210 -52.30 -19.44 14.23
C LEU A 210 -51.36 -20.64 14.44
N LEU A 211 -51.33 -21.21 15.65
CA LEU A 211 -50.86 -22.59 15.84
C LEU A 211 -51.98 -23.56 15.44
N ARG A 212 -52.27 -23.66 14.14
CA ARG A 212 -53.08 -24.77 13.64
C ARG A 212 -52.21 -26.04 13.63
N PRO A 213 -52.68 -27.16 14.19
CA PRO A 213 -51.94 -28.41 14.14
C PRO A 213 -51.59 -28.80 12.70
N LEU A 214 -50.37 -29.30 12.47
CA LEU A 214 -49.89 -29.73 11.14
C LEU A 214 -50.82 -30.74 10.46
N ALA A 215 -51.56 -31.53 11.24
CA ALA A 215 -52.57 -32.48 10.76
C ALA A 215 -53.68 -31.81 9.91
N GLU A 216 -54.01 -30.55 10.16
CA GLU A 216 -54.97 -29.82 9.32
C GLU A 216 -54.43 -29.57 7.91
N TYR A 217 -53.13 -29.36 7.77
CA TYR A 217 -52.49 -29.18 6.46
C TYR A 217 -52.37 -30.51 5.70
N GLU A 218 -52.10 -31.61 6.40
CA GLU A 218 -52.05 -32.96 5.79
C GLU A 218 -53.39 -33.36 5.17
N ALA A 219 -54.50 -33.05 5.86
CA ALA A 219 -55.85 -33.33 5.35
C ALA A 219 -56.21 -32.55 4.07
N VAL A 220 -55.64 -31.35 3.88
CA VAL A 220 -55.90 -30.51 2.70
C VAL A 220 -54.99 -30.87 1.53
N VAL A 221 -53.74 -31.26 1.79
CA VAL A 221 -52.73 -31.48 0.75
C VAL A 221 -52.65 -32.95 0.30
N GLY A 222 -53.27 -33.89 1.03
CA GLY A 222 -53.45 -35.28 0.58
C GLY A 222 -52.15 -36.06 0.37
N GLY A 223 -51.05 -35.62 1.00
CA GLY A 223 -49.76 -36.30 0.93
C GLY A 223 -49.64 -37.35 2.01
N ALA A 224 -50.03 -38.59 1.73
CA ALA A 224 -49.60 -39.73 2.52
C ALA A 224 -48.11 -40.01 2.24
N TRP A 225 -47.29 -40.07 3.29
CA TRP A 225 -46.00 -40.77 3.26
C TRP A 225 -46.19 -42.16 3.84
#